data_AF-A0A1A9GJM1-F1
#
_entry.id   AF-A0A1A9GJM1-F1
#
_cell.length_a   1.000
_cell.length_b   1.000
_cell.length_c   1.000
_cell.angle_alpha   90.00
_cell.angle_beta   90.00
_cell.angle_gamma   90.00
#
_symmetry.space_group_name_H-M   'P 1'
#
loop_
_entity.id
_entity.type
_entity.pdbx_description
1 polymer ?
#
loop_
_entity_poly.entity_id
_entity_poly.type
_entity_poly.pdbx_seq_one_letter_code
_entity_poly.pdbx_strand_id
1 'polypeptide(L)'
;MTRHRPSHRHCFVPPYLQRALGYADTLAVDESLRSARLAGPAPAATLIATPGAPAWTVHDAHSGRTLPGDPVRRAGDPDSGDPAVDEAATGIVASLALLAEVWGRDSYDGAGSPVSLSVHYGRDYANAFWDGTQLVFGDGDGVVFDRFTKPVDVLGHELAHALTEHTAGLVYADQPGALNEHVSDVVAACVKQRLLGQRPDEADWLVGQGLFRPGINARGLRDMAHPGTAYDDPRLGRDPQPAHLDDLVVTTDDHGGVHLNSGIPNRAFHLAAVAVGVADPGPGGTSWEGAGRIWYAALTGGQVGPRTDFAGFAAATIAAAGPHADAVGAAWAEVGVRPGATDPAGGVDAGAGAGSSSGGGPATGVVRVRRTGGFAGLSAEADVDLASDDPRVPELRGIAGRVDLAQAAARSPEPQPDRYVYDLDVCGECAQVGEQALTADLERLVELVLDLGHR
;
A
#
# COMPACT_ATOMS: atom_id res chain seq x y z
N MET A 1 0.09 13.65 -22.46
CA MET A 1 1.22 12.76 -22.12
C MET A 1 0.79 11.86 -20.98
N THR A 2 0.29 10.66 -21.30
CA THR A 2 -0.14 9.65 -20.34
C THR A 2 1.11 9.06 -19.68
N ARG A 3 1.37 9.42 -18.42
CA ARG A 3 2.37 8.70 -17.61
C ARG A 3 1.78 7.32 -17.33
N HIS A 4 2.40 6.27 -17.87
CA HIS A 4 2.05 4.89 -17.52
C HIS A 4 2.35 4.67 -16.03
N ARG A 5 1.31 4.39 -15.24
CA ARG A 5 1.41 4.04 -13.82
C ARG A 5 1.56 2.52 -13.70
N PRO A 6 2.38 2.01 -12.77
CA PRO A 6 2.46 0.58 -12.49
C PRO A 6 1.08 0.06 -12.04
N SER A 7 0.62 -1.07 -12.59
CA SER A 7 -0.66 -1.68 -12.21
C SER A 7 -0.51 -2.36 -10.87
N HIS A 8 -1.34 -2.02 -9.88
CA HIS A 8 -0.98 -2.42 -8.53
C HIS A 8 -1.36 -3.83 -8.12
N ARG A 9 -2.53 -4.45 -8.34
CA ARG A 9 -2.90 -5.77 -7.76
C ARG A 9 -2.77 -5.81 -6.21
N HIS A 10 -3.73 -6.27 -5.44
CA HIS A 10 -3.63 -6.35 -3.96
C HIS A 10 -4.46 -7.51 -3.45
N CYS A 11 -4.08 -8.19 -2.38
CA CYS A 11 -4.81 -9.40 -1.95
C CYS A 11 -5.16 -9.29 -0.47
N PHE A 12 -6.45 -9.42 -0.12
CA PHE A 12 -6.99 -9.16 1.21
C PHE A 12 -6.36 -9.98 2.35
N VAL A 13 -6.18 -11.29 2.12
CA VAL A 13 -5.60 -12.23 3.07
C VAL A 13 -4.09 -12.26 2.87
N PRO A 14 -3.29 -11.98 3.92
CA PRO A 14 -1.85 -11.87 3.78
C PRO A 14 -1.15 -13.22 3.63
N PRO A 15 0.05 -13.27 3.01
CA PRO A 15 0.80 -14.51 2.77
C PRO A 15 1.09 -15.31 4.05
N TYR A 16 1.39 -14.63 5.17
CA TYR A 16 1.71 -15.33 6.43
C TYR A 16 0.53 -16.16 6.95
N LEU A 17 -0.70 -15.65 6.80
CA LEU A 17 -1.90 -16.35 7.26
C LEU A 17 -2.25 -17.53 6.34
N GLN A 18 -2.09 -17.34 5.03
CA GLN A 18 -2.26 -18.43 4.07
C GLN A 18 -1.25 -19.57 4.30
N ARG A 19 0.01 -19.22 4.63
CA ARG A 19 1.04 -20.20 5.01
C ARG A 19 0.65 -20.95 6.29
N ALA A 20 0.18 -20.25 7.32
CA ALA A 20 -0.27 -20.86 8.57
C ALA A 20 -1.45 -21.84 8.36
N LEU A 21 -2.36 -21.51 7.44
CA LEU A 21 -3.53 -22.31 7.10
C LEU A 21 -3.26 -23.43 6.08
N GLY A 22 -2.08 -23.46 5.45
CA GLY A 22 -1.72 -24.45 4.44
C GLY A 22 -2.39 -24.24 3.08
N TYR A 23 -2.80 -23.01 2.75
CA TYR A 23 -3.47 -22.67 1.48
C TYR A 23 -2.49 -22.47 0.33
N ALA A 24 -1.74 -23.53 -0.01
CA ALA A 24 -0.67 -23.45 -1.01
C ALA A 24 -1.16 -23.02 -2.41
N ASP A 25 -2.37 -23.41 -2.82
CA ASP A 25 -2.91 -23.05 -4.14
C ASP A 25 -3.38 -21.59 -4.19
N THR A 26 -4.09 -21.10 -3.17
CA THR A 26 -4.39 -19.65 -3.02
C THR A 26 -3.10 -18.83 -3.00
N LEU A 27 -2.12 -19.26 -2.21
CA LEU A 27 -0.84 -18.57 -2.09
C LEU A 27 -0.11 -18.49 -3.43
N ALA A 28 -0.08 -19.57 -4.21
CA ALA A 28 0.55 -19.59 -5.53
C ALA A 28 -0.14 -18.65 -6.53
N VAL A 29 -1.48 -18.59 -6.51
CA VAL A 29 -2.25 -17.62 -7.32
C VAL A 29 -1.88 -16.20 -6.93
N ASP A 30 -1.88 -15.91 -5.63
CA ASP A 30 -1.59 -14.57 -5.12
C ASP A 30 -0.14 -14.15 -5.38
N GLU A 31 0.81 -15.07 -5.26
CA GLU A 31 2.21 -14.85 -5.64
C GLU A 31 2.34 -14.54 -7.12
N SER A 32 1.64 -15.26 -8.00
CA SER A 32 1.60 -14.93 -9.43
C SER A 32 1.00 -13.53 -9.68
N LEU A 33 -0.05 -13.17 -8.94
CA LEU A 33 -0.62 -11.82 -9.00
C LEU A 33 0.37 -10.77 -8.52
N ARG A 34 1.14 -11.05 -7.45
CA ARG A 34 2.18 -10.18 -6.88
C ARG A 34 3.39 -10.02 -7.80
N SER A 35 3.90 -11.11 -8.38
CA SER A 35 5.03 -11.07 -9.30
C SER A 35 4.72 -10.28 -10.58
N ALA A 36 3.48 -10.36 -11.07
CA ALA A 36 3.05 -9.54 -12.20
C ALA A 36 2.99 -8.03 -11.90
N ARG A 37 2.97 -7.61 -10.62
CA ARG A 37 3.09 -6.19 -10.19
C ARG A 37 4.48 -5.64 -10.49
N LEU A 38 5.51 -6.48 -10.28
CA LEU A 38 6.92 -6.13 -10.44
C LEU A 38 7.34 -6.06 -11.92
N ALA A 39 6.58 -6.68 -12.82
CA ALA A 39 6.86 -6.73 -14.26
C ALA A 39 6.42 -5.47 -15.03
N GLY A 40 5.93 -4.43 -14.34
CA GLY A 40 5.30 -3.27 -14.98
C GLY A 40 3.89 -3.57 -15.47
N PRO A 41 3.12 -2.52 -15.86
CA PRO A 41 1.72 -2.69 -16.16
C PRO A 41 1.52 -3.59 -17.38
N ALA A 42 0.55 -4.50 -17.32
CA ALA A 42 -0.10 -4.98 -18.54
C ALA A 42 -0.58 -3.75 -19.32
N PRO A 43 -0.55 -3.76 -20.67
CA PRO A 43 -1.06 -2.64 -21.44
C PRO A 43 -2.44 -2.29 -20.91
N ALA A 44 -2.61 -1.05 -20.44
CA ALA A 44 -3.90 -0.55 -20.05
C ALA A 44 -4.83 -0.84 -21.22
N ALA A 45 -5.76 -1.78 -21.04
CA ALA A 45 -6.92 -1.80 -21.89
C ALA A 45 -7.52 -0.42 -21.66
N THR A 46 -7.40 0.46 -22.65
CA THR A 46 -8.10 1.74 -22.63
C THR A 46 -9.57 1.35 -22.54
N LEU A 47 -10.12 1.32 -21.33
CA LEU A 47 -11.54 1.28 -21.11
C LEU A 47 -12.00 2.66 -21.56
N ILE A 48 -12.28 2.76 -22.86
CA ILE A 48 -13.00 3.89 -23.41
C ILE A 48 -14.34 3.84 -22.68
N ALA A 49 -14.57 4.80 -21.78
CA ALA A 49 -15.86 5.05 -21.19
C ALA A 49 -16.87 5.12 -22.34
N THR A 50 -17.61 4.04 -22.51
CA THR A 50 -18.58 3.94 -23.59
C THR A 50 -19.82 4.66 -23.07
N PRO A 51 -20.30 5.73 -23.72
CA PRO A 51 -21.49 6.43 -23.25
C PRO A 51 -22.65 5.43 -23.10
N GLY A 52 -23.17 5.30 -21.88
CA GLY A 52 -24.24 4.34 -21.55
C GLY A 52 -23.77 2.96 -21.02
N ALA A 53 -22.48 2.75 -20.78
CA ALA A 53 -22.02 1.58 -20.02
C ALA A 53 -22.57 1.64 -18.57
N PRO A 54 -22.96 0.50 -17.98
CA PRO A 54 -23.40 0.47 -16.60
C PRO A 54 -22.26 0.87 -15.67
N ALA A 55 -22.56 1.61 -14.60
CA ALA A 55 -21.55 2.07 -13.63
C ALA A 55 -20.77 0.92 -12.98
N TRP A 56 -21.37 -0.26 -12.93
CA TRP A 56 -20.71 -1.49 -12.50
C TRP A 56 -21.34 -2.73 -13.16
N THR A 57 -20.56 -3.80 -13.26
CA THR A 57 -21.00 -5.13 -13.69
C THR A 57 -20.39 -6.21 -12.80
N VAL A 58 -21.23 -7.10 -12.29
CA VAL A 58 -20.82 -8.33 -11.60
C VAL A 58 -20.83 -9.49 -12.59
N HIS A 59 -19.75 -10.26 -12.57
CA HIS A 59 -19.52 -11.43 -13.38
C HIS A 59 -19.38 -12.69 -12.52
N ASP A 60 -19.73 -13.84 -13.10
CA ASP A 60 -19.54 -15.16 -12.52
C ASP A 60 -18.37 -15.89 -13.22
N ALA A 61 -17.36 -16.26 -12.45
CA ALA A 61 -16.20 -17.02 -12.94
C ALA A 61 -16.43 -18.54 -12.95
N HIS A 62 -17.60 -19.02 -12.49
CA HIS A 62 -18.04 -20.43 -12.47
C HIS A 62 -17.07 -21.36 -11.72
N SER A 63 -16.51 -20.90 -10.60
CA SER A 63 -15.40 -21.55 -9.87
C SER A 63 -14.13 -21.78 -10.70
N GLY A 64 -14.05 -21.16 -11.88
CA GLY A 64 -12.89 -21.10 -12.75
C GLY A 64 -11.99 -19.91 -12.43
N ARG A 65 -10.85 -19.81 -13.11
CA ARG A 65 -9.89 -18.71 -12.95
C ARG A 65 -9.83 -17.75 -14.14
N THR A 66 -10.74 -17.90 -15.09
CA THR A 66 -10.83 -17.03 -16.27
C THR A 66 -11.65 -15.80 -15.92
N LEU A 67 -11.04 -14.62 -16.07
CA LEU A 67 -11.65 -13.33 -15.78
C LEU A 67 -12.03 -12.58 -17.08
N PRO A 68 -13.07 -11.72 -17.06
CA PRO A 68 -13.96 -11.47 -15.93
C PRO A 68 -15.01 -12.57 -15.72
N GLY A 69 -15.19 -13.50 -16.66
CA GLY A 69 -16.30 -14.46 -16.62
C GLY A 69 -17.59 -13.90 -17.22
N ASP A 70 -18.72 -14.56 -16.96
CA ASP A 70 -20.00 -14.22 -17.60
C ASP A 70 -20.70 -13.09 -16.82
N PRO A 71 -21.17 -12.01 -17.48
CA PRO A 71 -21.91 -10.96 -16.79
C PRO A 71 -23.25 -11.48 -16.28
N VAL A 72 -23.47 -11.40 -14.97
CA VAL A 72 -24.68 -11.92 -14.29
C VAL A 72 -25.55 -10.84 -13.66
N ARG A 73 -24.99 -9.65 -13.38
CA ARG A 73 -25.76 -8.51 -12.86
C ARG A 73 -25.11 -7.18 -13.20
N ARG A 74 -25.89 -6.16 -13.55
CA ARG A 74 -25.42 -4.80 -13.84
C ARG A 74 -26.15 -3.75 -13.02
N ALA A 75 -25.60 -2.54 -13.00
CA ALA A 75 -26.27 -1.38 -12.43
C ALA A 75 -27.70 -1.20 -12.99
N GLY A 76 -28.70 -1.25 -12.11
CA GLY A 76 -30.12 -1.14 -12.45
C GLY A 76 -30.85 -2.47 -12.62
N ASP A 77 -30.15 -3.60 -12.67
CA ASP A 77 -30.76 -4.93 -12.72
C ASP A 77 -31.32 -5.34 -11.35
N PRO A 78 -32.42 -6.14 -11.30
CA PRO A 78 -32.93 -6.71 -10.07
C PRO A 78 -31.92 -7.68 -9.43
N ASP A 79 -32.20 -8.10 -8.19
CA ASP A 79 -31.42 -9.14 -7.51
C ASP A 79 -31.41 -10.44 -8.32
N SER A 80 -30.24 -11.08 -8.35
CA SER A 80 -30.00 -12.32 -9.10
C SER A 80 -30.50 -13.55 -8.35
N GLY A 81 -30.58 -13.47 -7.02
CA GLY A 81 -30.86 -14.60 -6.13
C GLY A 81 -29.60 -15.37 -5.73
N ASP A 82 -28.44 -15.05 -6.30
CA ASP A 82 -27.15 -15.52 -5.81
C ASP A 82 -26.62 -14.56 -4.73
N PRO A 83 -26.37 -15.04 -3.49
CA PRO A 83 -25.87 -14.19 -2.42
C PRO A 83 -24.56 -13.47 -2.73
N ALA A 84 -23.60 -14.11 -3.39
CA ALA A 84 -22.29 -13.50 -3.67
C ALA A 84 -22.44 -12.36 -4.69
N VAL A 85 -23.25 -12.58 -5.73
CA VAL A 85 -23.55 -11.57 -6.74
C VAL A 85 -24.28 -10.37 -6.13
N ASP A 86 -25.27 -10.62 -5.28
CA ASP A 86 -26.11 -9.56 -4.71
C ASP A 86 -25.40 -8.77 -3.60
N GLU A 87 -24.53 -9.43 -2.84
CA GLU A 87 -23.63 -8.77 -1.88
C GLU A 87 -22.57 -7.91 -2.60
N ALA A 88 -21.95 -8.41 -3.67
CA ALA A 88 -21.00 -7.63 -4.48
C ALA A 88 -21.68 -6.39 -5.08
N ALA A 89 -22.90 -6.53 -5.59
CA ALA A 89 -23.71 -5.41 -6.09
C ALA A 89 -24.01 -4.38 -4.99
N THR A 90 -24.41 -4.84 -3.80
CA THR A 90 -24.68 -3.96 -2.65
C THR A 90 -23.42 -3.18 -2.23
N GLY A 91 -22.29 -3.87 -2.12
CA GLY A 91 -21.03 -3.26 -1.73
C GLY A 91 -20.53 -2.24 -2.75
N ILE A 92 -20.58 -2.55 -4.05
CA ILE A 92 -20.11 -1.58 -5.05
C ILE A 92 -20.99 -0.34 -5.14
N VAL A 93 -22.32 -0.49 -4.98
CA VAL A 93 -23.23 0.65 -4.90
C VAL A 93 -22.89 1.54 -3.70
N ALA A 94 -22.69 0.94 -2.52
CA ALA A 94 -22.36 1.69 -1.31
C ALA A 94 -21.01 2.43 -1.43
N SER A 95 -19.99 1.75 -1.99
CA SER A 95 -18.65 2.31 -2.18
C SER A 95 -18.64 3.44 -3.21
N LEU A 96 -19.29 3.28 -4.36
CA LEU A 96 -19.41 4.36 -5.36
C LEU A 96 -20.22 5.55 -4.83
N ALA A 97 -21.26 5.30 -4.05
CA ALA A 97 -22.04 6.36 -3.41
C ALA A 97 -21.21 7.14 -2.38
N LEU A 98 -20.34 6.48 -1.60
CA LEU A 98 -19.38 7.16 -0.72
C LEU A 98 -18.48 8.10 -1.53
N LEU A 99 -17.83 7.58 -2.58
CA LEU A 99 -16.94 8.37 -3.43
C LEU A 99 -17.66 9.58 -4.04
N ALA A 100 -18.82 9.38 -4.66
CA ALA A 100 -19.53 10.42 -5.39
C ALA A 100 -20.21 11.44 -4.46
N GLU A 101 -20.97 10.97 -3.47
CA GLU A 101 -21.85 11.83 -2.67
C GLU A 101 -21.10 12.51 -1.51
N VAL A 102 -20.08 11.86 -0.95
CA VAL A 102 -19.36 12.37 0.24
C VAL A 102 -18.05 13.03 -0.15
N TRP A 103 -17.31 12.43 -1.09
CA TRP A 103 -15.97 12.88 -1.49
C TRP A 103 -15.93 13.56 -2.86
N GLY A 104 -17.07 13.66 -3.56
CA GLY A 104 -17.17 14.35 -4.84
C GLY A 104 -16.33 13.72 -5.95
N ARG A 105 -16.04 12.42 -5.85
CA ARG A 105 -15.20 11.69 -6.81
C ARG A 105 -16.05 10.80 -7.70
N ASP A 106 -15.89 10.95 -9.01
CA ASP A 106 -16.56 10.12 -10.00
C ASP A 106 -15.79 8.80 -10.22
N SER A 107 -16.22 7.72 -9.55
CA SER A 107 -15.56 6.40 -9.52
C SER A 107 -14.14 6.41 -8.91
N TYR A 108 -13.45 5.27 -8.95
CA TYR A 108 -12.12 5.10 -8.37
C TYR A 108 -11.06 5.96 -9.06
N ASP A 109 -11.23 6.30 -10.34
CA ASP A 109 -10.29 7.07 -11.15
C ASP A 109 -10.59 8.58 -11.22
N GLY A 110 -11.78 9.01 -10.76
CA GLY A 110 -12.23 10.39 -10.86
C GLY A 110 -12.70 10.78 -12.26
N ALA A 111 -12.88 9.81 -13.16
CA ALA A 111 -13.32 10.01 -14.54
C ALA A 111 -14.52 9.12 -14.91
N GLY A 112 -15.18 8.53 -13.92
CA GLY A 112 -16.41 7.76 -14.10
C GLY A 112 -16.18 6.39 -14.75
N SER A 113 -14.99 5.80 -14.61
CA SER A 113 -14.74 4.46 -15.13
C SER A 113 -15.71 3.43 -14.51
N PRO A 114 -16.31 2.55 -15.31
CA PRO A 114 -17.18 1.50 -14.80
C PRO A 114 -16.37 0.47 -14.00
N VAL A 115 -16.96 -0.07 -12.94
CA VAL A 115 -16.30 -1.08 -12.09
C VAL A 115 -16.72 -2.49 -12.49
N SER A 116 -15.75 -3.33 -12.85
CA SER A 116 -15.97 -4.76 -13.05
C SER A 116 -15.67 -5.52 -11.76
N LEU A 117 -16.51 -6.50 -11.43
CA LEU A 117 -16.34 -7.39 -10.29
C LEU A 117 -16.58 -8.84 -10.75
N SER A 118 -15.74 -9.77 -10.31
CA SER A 118 -15.91 -11.20 -10.57
C SER A 118 -16.10 -11.94 -9.25
N VAL A 119 -17.18 -12.73 -9.13
CA VAL A 119 -17.44 -13.62 -8.00
C VAL A 119 -17.23 -15.08 -8.40
N HIS A 120 -17.27 -16.00 -7.43
CA HIS A 120 -17.01 -17.43 -7.64
C HIS A 120 -15.66 -17.69 -8.32
N TYR A 121 -14.64 -16.90 -7.99
CA TYR A 121 -13.32 -17.06 -8.57
C TYR A 121 -12.57 -18.23 -7.94
N GLY A 122 -12.16 -19.18 -8.77
CA GLY A 122 -11.48 -20.39 -8.34
C GLY A 122 -12.35 -21.31 -7.47
N ARG A 123 -11.81 -22.50 -7.18
CA ARG A 123 -12.42 -23.42 -6.22
C ARG A 123 -11.75 -23.24 -4.87
N ASP A 124 -12.55 -23.09 -3.82
CA ASP A 124 -12.11 -22.90 -2.43
C ASP A 124 -11.09 -21.76 -2.28
N TYR A 125 -11.13 -20.77 -3.18
CA TYR A 125 -10.17 -19.67 -3.18
C TYR A 125 -10.42 -18.77 -1.97
N ALA A 126 -9.47 -18.80 -1.04
CA ALA A 126 -9.56 -18.11 0.24
C ALA A 126 -8.99 -16.68 0.17
N ASN A 127 -9.39 -15.89 -0.84
CA ASN A 127 -9.00 -14.48 -0.91
C ASN A 127 -9.96 -13.61 -1.76
N ALA A 128 -9.73 -12.30 -1.70
CA ALA A 128 -10.23 -11.30 -2.62
C ALA A 128 -9.09 -10.37 -3.07
N PHE A 129 -9.24 -9.73 -4.22
CA PHE A 129 -8.24 -8.82 -4.75
C PHE A 129 -8.78 -7.80 -5.76
N TRP A 130 -8.20 -6.60 -5.78
CA TRP A 130 -8.11 -5.76 -6.99
C TRP A 130 -7.00 -6.31 -7.89
N ASP A 131 -7.23 -6.45 -9.21
CA ASP A 131 -6.25 -6.98 -10.16
C ASP A 131 -5.53 -5.93 -11.03
N GLY A 132 -5.82 -4.64 -10.80
CA GLY A 132 -5.44 -3.51 -11.66
C GLY A 132 -6.53 -3.08 -12.65
N THR A 133 -7.56 -3.91 -12.85
CA THR A 133 -8.67 -3.66 -13.78
C THR A 133 -10.05 -3.99 -13.22
N GLN A 134 -10.15 -4.94 -12.30
CA GLN A 134 -11.41 -5.38 -11.69
C GLN A 134 -11.21 -5.90 -10.27
N LEU A 135 -12.31 -6.00 -9.54
CA LEU A 135 -12.39 -6.66 -8.23
C LEU A 135 -12.68 -8.15 -8.42
N VAL A 136 -12.07 -9.01 -7.62
CA VAL A 136 -12.22 -10.47 -7.73
C VAL A 136 -12.41 -11.06 -6.34
N PHE A 137 -13.41 -11.93 -6.18
CA PHE A 137 -13.79 -12.52 -4.90
C PHE A 137 -13.89 -14.04 -5.01
N GLY A 138 -13.21 -14.74 -4.10
CA GLY A 138 -13.39 -16.16 -3.87
C GLY A 138 -14.54 -16.47 -2.91
N ASP A 139 -14.96 -17.73 -2.93
CA ASP A 139 -16.02 -18.24 -2.05
C ASP A 139 -15.51 -18.71 -0.68
N GLY A 140 -14.19 -18.69 -0.46
CA GLY A 140 -13.58 -19.30 0.71
C GLY A 140 -13.66 -20.83 0.67
N ASP A 141 -13.09 -21.50 1.68
CA ASP A 141 -13.07 -22.97 1.78
C ASP A 141 -14.29 -23.54 2.51
N GLY A 142 -15.17 -22.67 3.01
CA GLY A 142 -16.34 -23.04 3.81
C GLY A 142 -16.01 -23.58 5.22
N VAL A 143 -14.72 -23.67 5.57
CA VAL A 143 -14.21 -24.25 6.83
C VAL A 143 -13.55 -23.20 7.71
N VAL A 144 -12.65 -22.37 7.17
CA VAL A 144 -12.08 -21.20 7.86
C VAL A 144 -12.79 -19.94 7.41
N PHE A 145 -12.88 -19.76 6.09
CA PHE A 145 -13.42 -18.56 5.47
C PHE A 145 -14.76 -18.87 4.81
N ASP A 146 -15.70 -17.96 5.01
CA ASP A 146 -16.91 -17.81 4.21
C ASP A 146 -16.56 -17.04 2.91
N ARG A 147 -17.56 -16.81 2.06
CA ARG A 147 -17.36 -16.03 0.83
C ARG A 147 -16.90 -14.60 1.12
N PHE A 148 -16.00 -14.09 0.28
CA PHE A 148 -15.36 -12.79 0.49
C PHE A 148 -16.24 -11.58 0.13
N THR A 149 -17.41 -11.81 -0.48
CA THR A 149 -18.41 -10.76 -0.72
C THR A 149 -19.26 -10.43 0.50
N LYS A 150 -19.32 -11.33 1.49
CA LYS A 150 -20.25 -11.23 2.62
C LYS A 150 -19.93 -10.04 3.55
N PRO A 151 -18.68 -9.78 3.94
CA PRO A 151 -18.33 -8.55 4.64
C PRO A 151 -18.18 -7.42 3.62
N VAL A 152 -19.07 -6.42 3.69
CA VAL A 152 -19.08 -5.30 2.73
C VAL A 152 -17.77 -4.48 2.74
N ASP A 153 -17.08 -4.49 3.88
CA ASP A 153 -15.79 -3.85 4.09
C ASP A 153 -14.67 -4.50 3.27
N VAL A 154 -14.75 -5.81 2.94
CA VAL A 154 -13.78 -6.45 2.02
C VAL A 154 -13.84 -5.79 0.64
N LEU A 155 -15.04 -5.58 0.09
CA LEU A 155 -15.19 -4.91 -1.21
C LEU A 155 -14.74 -3.44 -1.14
N GLY A 156 -15.10 -2.74 -0.07
CA GLY A 156 -14.65 -1.36 0.16
C GLY A 156 -13.12 -1.24 0.19
N HIS A 157 -12.46 -2.20 0.84
CA HIS A 157 -11.00 -2.32 0.90
C HIS A 157 -10.41 -2.56 -0.51
N GLU A 158 -10.91 -3.54 -1.26
CA GLU A 158 -10.37 -3.83 -2.59
C GLU A 158 -10.56 -2.67 -3.58
N LEU A 159 -11.70 -1.96 -3.54
CA LEU A 159 -11.89 -0.77 -4.38
C LEU A 159 -10.94 0.37 -4.00
N ALA A 160 -10.58 0.49 -2.72
CA ALA A 160 -9.71 1.55 -2.23
C ALA A 160 -8.25 1.41 -2.68
N HIS A 161 -7.81 0.19 -3.02
CA HIS A 161 -6.56 0.02 -3.74
C HIS A 161 -6.59 0.68 -5.12
N ALA A 162 -7.68 0.54 -5.87
CA ALA A 162 -7.86 1.23 -7.15
C ALA A 162 -7.86 2.75 -6.98
N LEU A 163 -8.50 3.25 -5.90
CA LEU A 163 -8.46 4.66 -5.53
C LEU A 163 -7.02 5.13 -5.27
N THR A 164 -6.25 4.39 -4.49
CA THR A 164 -4.85 4.71 -4.15
C THR A 164 -3.96 4.74 -5.40
N GLU A 165 -4.10 3.74 -6.29
CA GLU A 165 -3.42 3.69 -7.59
C GLU A 165 -3.71 4.92 -8.47
N HIS A 166 -4.96 5.39 -8.45
CA HIS A 166 -5.40 6.54 -9.24
C HIS A 166 -5.17 7.90 -8.56
N THR A 167 -4.65 7.91 -7.33
CA THR A 167 -4.36 9.14 -6.55
C THR A 167 -2.87 9.22 -6.20
N ALA A 168 -2.50 8.92 -4.95
CA ALA A 168 -1.14 9.05 -4.43
C ALA A 168 -0.15 8.00 -4.99
N GLY A 169 -0.65 6.85 -5.45
CA GLY A 169 0.17 5.78 -6.00
C GLY A 169 1.18 5.22 -5.00
N LEU A 170 0.79 5.08 -3.73
CA LEU A 170 1.63 4.54 -2.66
C LEU A 170 2.23 3.19 -3.07
N VAL A 171 3.56 3.11 -3.10
CA VAL A 171 4.26 1.88 -3.44
C VAL A 171 3.91 0.81 -2.42
N TYR A 172 3.71 -0.42 -2.88
CA TYR A 172 3.29 -1.51 -2.01
C TYR A 172 4.47 -2.20 -1.33
N ALA A 173 5.25 -1.42 -0.58
CA ALA A 173 6.39 -1.88 0.19
C ALA A 173 6.60 -1.00 1.43
N ASP A 174 7.06 -1.61 2.53
CA ASP A 174 7.43 -0.95 3.79
C ASP A 174 6.29 -0.04 4.32
N GLN A 175 6.62 1.13 4.89
CA GLN A 175 5.62 2.08 5.38
C GLN A 175 4.66 2.62 4.31
N PRO A 176 5.10 2.97 3.08
CA PRO A 176 4.16 3.34 2.01
C PRO A 176 3.15 2.22 1.70
N GLY A 177 3.59 0.96 1.73
CA GLY A 177 2.71 -0.19 1.53
C GLY A 177 1.76 -0.41 2.69
N ALA A 178 2.22 -0.24 3.93
CA ALA A 178 1.37 -0.25 5.10
C ALA A 178 0.34 0.91 5.09
N LEU A 179 0.69 2.07 4.51
CA LEU A 179 -0.27 3.15 4.25
C LEU A 179 -1.28 2.81 3.15
N ASN A 180 -0.87 2.06 2.13
CA ASN A 180 -1.78 1.59 1.08
C ASN A 180 -2.84 0.63 1.66
N GLU A 181 -2.42 -0.32 2.48
CA GLU A 181 -3.33 -1.19 3.26
C GLU A 181 -4.22 -0.39 4.22
N HIS A 182 -3.62 0.55 4.97
CA HIS A 182 -4.33 1.42 5.89
C HIS A 182 -5.43 2.23 5.22
N VAL A 183 -5.13 2.92 4.11
CA VAL A 183 -6.12 3.71 3.37
C VAL A 183 -7.27 2.82 2.91
N SER A 184 -6.96 1.57 2.54
CA SER A 184 -7.97 0.61 2.14
C SER A 184 -8.90 0.19 3.29
N ASP A 185 -8.35 -0.04 4.49
CA ASP A 185 -9.13 -0.26 5.71
C ASP A 185 -9.96 0.99 6.12
N VAL A 186 -9.42 2.21 5.93
CA VAL A 186 -10.14 3.47 6.20
C VAL A 186 -11.38 3.60 5.32
N VAL A 187 -11.24 3.38 4.01
CA VAL A 187 -12.37 3.44 3.07
C VAL A 187 -13.38 2.34 3.41
N ALA A 188 -12.92 1.13 3.69
CA ALA A 188 -13.76 0.00 4.10
C ALA A 188 -14.61 0.32 5.35
N ALA A 189 -13.98 0.89 6.39
CA ALA A 189 -14.66 1.32 7.60
C ALA A 189 -15.69 2.42 7.31
N CYS A 190 -15.33 3.42 6.49
CA CYS A 190 -16.25 4.49 6.09
C CYS A 190 -17.47 3.95 5.33
N VAL A 191 -17.28 3.00 4.39
CA VAL A 191 -18.38 2.36 3.65
C VAL A 191 -19.30 1.60 4.58
N LYS A 192 -18.75 0.73 5.42
CA LYS A 192 -19.52 -0.10 6.36
C LYS A 192 -20.32 0.76 7.34
N GLN A 193 -19.66 1.72 7.99
CA GLN A 193 -20.30 2.59 8.98
C GLN A 193 -21.39 3.47 8.34
N ARG A 194 -21.15 3.97 7.11
CA ARG A 194 -22.14 4.74 6.36
C ARG A 194 -23.37 3.89 6.02
N LEU A 195 -23.16 2.67 5.55
CA LEU A 195 -24.23 1.74 5.21
C LEU A 195 -25.09 1.38 6.43
N LEU A 196 -24.46 1.25 7.60
CA LEU A 196 -25.12 0.90 8.86
C LEU A 196 -25.62 2.12 9.66
N GLY A 197 -25.30 3.35 9.21
CA GLY A 197 -25.65 4.57 9.93
C GLY A 197 -24.99 4.70 11.31
N GLN A 198 -23.78 4.15 11.48
CA GLN A 198 -23.08 4.08 12.76
C GLN A 198 -22.18 5.31 12.96
N ARG A 199 -22.14 5.84 14.19
CA ARG A 199 -21.13 6.82 14.57
C ARG A 199 -19.79 6.15 14.90
N PRO A 200 -18.66 6.89 14.83
CA PRO A 200 -17.34 6.37 15.16
C PRO A 200 -17.23 5.70 16.54
N ASP A 201 -17.96 6.18 17.55
CA ASP A 201 -17.95 5.65 18.92
C ASP A 201 -18.85 4.42 19.13
N GLU A 202 -19.67 4.06 18.13
CA GLU A 202 -20.59 2.92 18.15
C GLU A 202 -20.16 1.78 17.23
N ALA A 203 -19.30 2.08 16.24
CA ALA A 203 -18.85 1.13 15.23
C ALA A 203 -17.90 0.07 15.81
N ASP A 204 -17.87 -1.11 15.18
CA ASP A 204 -17.02 -2.22 15.63
C ASP A 204 -15.53 -2.07 15.31
N TRP A 205 -15.18 -1.27 14.28
CA TRP A 205 -13.82 -1.07 13.78
C TRP A 205 -13.09 -2.36 13.34
N LEU A 206 -13.85 -3.42 13.07
CA LEU A 206 -13.34 -4.68 12.56
C LEU A 206 -13.38 -4.70 11.04
N VAL A 207 -12.28 -5.14 10.43
CA VAL A 207 -12.20 -5.38 8.99
C VAL A 207 -12.39 -6.86 8.72
N GLY A 208 -13.35 -7.20 7.87
CA GLY A 208 -13.70 -8.60 7.56
C GLY A 208 -14.54 -9.26 8.65
N GLN A 209 -15.36 -8.50 9.36
CA GLN A 209 -16.26 -9.05 10.38
C GLN A 209 -17.27 -10.02 9.74
N GLY A 210 -17.37 -11.23 10.27
CA GLY A 210 -18.27 -12.27 9.76
C GLY A 210 -17.74 -13.06 8.55
N LEU A 211 -16.48 -12.81 8.16
CA LEU A 211 -15.75 -13.59 7.16
C LEU A 211 -15.40 -14.99 7.68
N PHE A 212 -15.02 -15.11 8.95
CA PHE A 212 -14.65 -16.38 9.55
C PHE A 212 -15.87 -17.25 9.86
N ARG A 213 -15.73 -18.56 9.64
CA ARG A 213 -16.77 -19.58 9.89
C ARG A 213 -16.88 -19.88 11.40
N PRO A 214 -18.05 -20.37 11.87
CA PRO A 214 -18.21 -20.81 13.25
C PRO A 214 -17.15 -21.83 13.65
N GLY A 215 -16.52 -21.63 14.82
CA GLY A 215 -15.46 -22.49 15.33
C GLY A 215 -14.04 -21.94 15.12
N ILE A 216 -13.89 -20.83 14.40
CA ILE A 216 -12.65 -20.04 14.35
C ILE A 216 -12.73 -18.92 15.40
N ASN A 217 -11.74 -18.81 16.27
CA ASN A 217 -11.66 -17.76 17.29
C ASN A 217 -11.13 -16.44 16.71
N ALA A 218 -11.94 -15.82 15.85
CA ALA A 218 -11.64 -14.55 15.18
C ALA A 218 -12.89 -13.66 15.11
N ARG A 219 -12.73 -12.37 15.41
CA ARG A 219 -13.80 -11.35 15.28
C ARG A 219 -13.79 -10.69 13.90
N GLY A 220 -12.62 -10.63 13.29
CA GLY A 220 -12.33 -10.07 11.97
C GLY A 220 -10.89 -10.40 11.59
N LEU A 221 -10.45 -9.96 10.42
CA LEU A 221 -9.06 -10.13 9.98
C LEU A 221 -8.14 -9.11 10.65
N ARG A 222 -8.66 -7.90 10.92
CA ARG A 222 -7.96 -6.80 11.59
C ARG A 222 -8.93 -6.05 12.51
N ASP A 223 -8.39 -5.42 13.55
CA ASP A 223 -9.11 -4.53 14.47
C ASP A 223 -8.43 -3.16 14.43
N MET A 224 -9.10 -2.17 13.82
CA MET A 224 -8.52 -0.84 13.66
C MET A 224 -8.44 -0.08 14.99
N ALA A 225 -9.31 -0.38 15.95
CA ALA A 225 -9.30 0.28 17.26
C ALA A 225 -8.22 -0.32 18.18
N HIS A 226 -8.04 -1.64 18.10
CA HIS A 226 -7.11 -2.41 18.93
C HIS A 226 -6.31 -3.42 18.07
N PRO A 227 -5.35 -2.95 17.24
CA PRO A 227 -4.50 -3.85 16.45
C PRO A 227 -3.83 -4.93 17.33
N GLY A 228 -3.75 -6.16 16.83
CA GLY A 228 -3.19 -7.30 17.57
C GLY A 228 -4.22 -8.07 18.41
N THR A 229 -5.51 -7.81 18.22
CA THR A 229 -6.62 -8.41 18.99
C THR A 229 -7.76 -8.96 18.13
N ALA A 230 -7.65 -8.93 16.80
CA ALA A 230 -8.73 -9.36 15.91
C ALA A 230 -9.00 -10.87 16.01
N TYR A 231 -7.94 -11.66 16.24
CA TYR A 231 -8.00 -13.12 16.38
C TYR A 231 -6.90 -13.68 17.29
N ASP A 232 -7.21 -14.81 17.92
CA ASP A 232 -6.28 -15.65 18.68
C ASP A 232 -6.79 -17.09 18.60
N ASP A 233 -6.48 -17.76 17.50
CA ASP A 233 -7.03 -19.06 17.14
C ASP A 233 -5.91 -20.09 16.94
N PRO A 234 -6.08 -21.36 17.39
CA PRO A 234 -5.04 -22.38 17.23
C PRO A 234 -4.61 -22.66 15.78
N ARG A 235 -5.46 -22.38 14.79
CA ARG A 235 -5.18 -22.57 13.35
C ARG A 235 -4.61 -21.31 12.73
N LEU A 236 -5.09 -20.13 13.12
CA LEU A 236 -4.64 -18.84 12.57
C LEU A 236 -3.37 -18.30 13.24
N GLY A 237 -3.13 -18.70 14.49
CA GLY A 237 -2.23 -17.99 15.41
C GLY A 237 -2.92 -16.79 16.05
N ARG A 238 -2.10 -15.86 16.54
CA ARG A 238 -2.55 -14.58 17.10
C ARG A 238 -2.34 -13.46 16.10
N ASP A 239 -3.26 -12.51 16.07
CA ASP A 239 -3.14 -11.27 15.30
C ASP A 239 -1.80 -10.57 15.61
N PRO A 240 -0.91 -10.41 14.60
CA PRO A 240 0.43 -9.90 14.80
C PRO A 240 0.55 -8.38 14.66
N GLN A 241 -0.53 -7.64 14.39
CA GLN A 241 -0.43 -6.20 14.12
C GLN A 241 0.01 -5.40 15.36
N PRO A 242 1.04 -4.53 15.26
CA PRO A 242 1.37 -3.59 16.30
C PRO A 242 0.39 -2.42 16.33
N ALA A 243 0.17 -1.86 17.52
CA ALA A 243 -0.70 -0.71 17.76
C ALA A 243 0.07 0.62 17.96
N HIS A 244 1.41 0.57 17.93
CA HIS A 244 2.29 1.71 18.18
C HIS A 244 3.60 1.58 17.39
N LEU A 245 4.20 2.71 17.01
CA LEU A 245 5.42 2.77 16.19
C LEU A 245 6.63 2.08 16.84
N ASP A 246 6.74 2.13 18.18
CA ASP A 246 7.81 1.45 18.93
C ASP A 246 7.85 -0.07 18.67
N ASP A 247 6.72 -0.67 18.29
CA ASP A 247 6.57 -2.09 17.99
C ASP A 247 6.58 -2.37 16.47
N LEU A 248 7.04 -1.42 15.64
CA LEU A 248 7.12 -1.57 14.19
C LEU A 248 7.86 -2.87 13.82
N VAL A 249 7.23 -3.69 12.99
CA VAL A 249 7.83 -4.94 12.52
C VAL A 249 8.72 -4.67 11.31
N VAL A 250 10.04 -4.81 11.50
CA VAL A 250 11.02 -4.75 10.42
C VAL A 250 11.22 -6.15 9.84
N THR A 251 10.83 -6.36 8.58
CA THR A 251 10.89 -7.67 7.92
C THR A 251 11.03 -7.51 6.41
N THR A 252 11.45 -8.56 5.70
CA THR A 252 11.37 -8.65 4.23
C THR A 252 10.13 -9.42 3.76
N ASP A 253 9.49 -10.15 4.66
CA ASP A 253 8.22 -10.83 4.38
C ASP A 253 7.11 -9.80 4.16
N ASP A 254 6.06 -10.19 3.45
CA ASP A 254 4.88 -9.35 3.27
C ASP A 254 5.21 -7.94 2.74
N HIS A 255 6.20 -7.86 1.83
CA HIS A 255 6.72 -6.61 1.24
C HIS A 255 7.16 -5.56 2.27
N GLY A 256 7.86 -5.96 3.33
CA GLY A 256 8.19 -4.99 4.39
C GLY A 256 7.13 -4.91 5.49
N GLY A 257 6.29 -5.94 5.62
CA GLY A 257 5.24 -6.02 6.61
C GLY A 257 4.09 -5.05 6.36
N VAL A 258 3.59 -4.95 5.12
CA VAL A 258 2.52 -4.01 4.76
C VAL A 258 1.22 -4.30 5.51
N HIS A 259 0.82 -5.57 5.64
CA HIS A 259 -0.36 -5.95 6.42
C HIS A 259 -0.05 -6.02 7.93
N LEU A 260 1.22 -6.22 8.29
CA LEU A 260 1.64 -6.22 9.69
C LEU A 260 1.53 -4.81 10.26
N ASN A 261 2.18 -3.83 9.64
CA ASN A 261 2.36 -2.49 10.17
C ASN A 261 1.19 -1.53 9.90
N SER A 262 0.18 -1.91 9.11
CA SER A 262 -1.01 -1.08 8.86
C SER A 262 -1.88 -0.84 10.11
N GLY A 263 -1.71 -1.66 11.16
CA GLY A 263 -2.35 -1.47 12.46
C GLY A 263 -2.04 -0.11 13.11
N ILE A 264 -0.81 0.39 12.98
CA ILE A 264 -0.35 1.65 13.58
C ILE A 264 -1.18 2.84 13.05
N PRO A 265 -1.23 3.11 11.73
CA PRO A 265 -2.06 4.18 11.19
C PRO A 265 -3.57 3.88 11.29
N ASN A 266 -4.00 2.60 11.30
CA ASN A 266 -5.41 2.24 11.54
C ASN A 266 -5.90 2.74 12.90
N ARG A 267 -5.09 2.54 13.96
CA ARG A 267 -5.40 3.04 15.30
C ARG A 267 -5.41 4.56 15.34
N ALA A 268 -4.50 5.24 14.63
CA ALA A 268 -4.54 6.70 14.51
C ALA A 268 -5.85 7.20 13.88
N PHE A 269 -6.31 6.56 12.79
CA PHE A 269 -7.59 6.93 12.18
C PHE A 269 -8.78 6.69 13.09
N HIS A 270 -8.84 5.54 13.78
CA HIS A 270 -9.91 5.27 14.75
C HIS A 270 -9.98 6.38 15.82
N LEU A 271 -8.84 6.68 16.46
CA LEU A 271 -8.75 7.71 17.49
C LEU A 271 -9.16 9.09 16.96
N ALA A 272 -8.70 9.46 15.77
CA ALA A 272 -9.07 10.71 15.12
C ALA A 272 -10.58 10.76 14.81
N ALA A 273 -11.15 9.69 14.26
CA ALA A 273 -12.57 9.62 13.92
C ALA A 273 -13.47 9.74 15.17
N VAL A 274 -13.10 9.07 16.28
CA VAL A 274 -13.81 9.21 17.55
C VAL A 274 -13.70 10.63 18.10
N ALA A 275 -12.50 11.22 18.10
CA ALA A 275 -12.30 12.58 18.60
C ALA A 275 -13.05 13.64 17.77
N VAL A 276 -13.02 13.51 16.44
CA VAL A 276 -13.81 14.34 15.51
C VAL A 276 -15.31 14.14 15.74
N GLY A 277 -15.76 12.90 15.92
CA GLY A 277 -17.16 12.57 16.19
C GLY A 277 -17.69 13.10 17.52
N VAL A 278 -16.85 13.20 18.55
CA VAL A 278 -17.20 13.87 19.81
C VAL A 278 -17.26 15.39 19.63
N ALA A 279 -16.36 15.97 18.84
CA ALA A 279 -16.30 17.40 18.58
C ALA A 279 -17.47 17.91 17.71
N ASP A 280 -17.97 17.09 16.79
CA ASP A 280 -19.10 17.41 15.92
C ASP A 280 -20.25 16.38 16.06
N PRO A 281 -21.34 16.70 16.78
CA PRO A 281 -22.49 15.79 16.86
C PRO A 281 -23.29 15.71 15.55
N GLY A 282 -23.07 16.62 14.61
CA GLY A 282 -23.72 16.66 13.30
C GLY A 282 -23.10 15.72 12.26
N PRO A 283 -23.43 15.92 10.97
CA PRO A 283 -22.94 15.08 9.88
C PRO A 283 -21.40 15.05 9.78
N GLY A 284 -20.73 16.16 10.10
CA GLY A 284 -19.26 16.26 10.08
C GLY A 284 -18.54 15.44 11.16
N GLY A 285 -19.26 14.84 12.12
CA GLY A 285 -18.69 13.89 13.08
C GLY A 285 -18.81 12.43 12.71
N THR A 286 -19.38 12.09 11.55
CA THR A 286 -19.36 10.71 11.05
C THR A 286 -17.96 10.35 10.57
N SER A 287 -17.63 9.06 10.50
CA SER A 287 -16.32 8.63 9.98
C SER A 287 -16.13 9.00 8.52
N TRP A 288 -17.18 9.05 7.70
CA TRP A 288 -17.07 9.31 6.26
C TRP A 288 -17.09 10.80 5.88
N GLU A 289 -17.88 11.64 6.56
CA GLU A 289 -17.91 13.10 6.30
C GLU A 289 -16.90 13.90 7.12
N GLY A 290 -16.47 13.35 8.27
CA GLY A 290 -15.47 13.91 9.16
C GLY A 290 -14.06 13.42 8.84
N ALA A 291 -13.51 12.53 9.68
CA ALA A 291 -12.14 12.06 9.55
C ALA A 291 -11.82 11.43 8.18
N GLY A 292 -12.75 10.66 7.60
CA GLY A 292 -12.58 10.06 6.28
C GLY A 292 -12.43 11.10 5.17
N ARG A 293 -13.13 12.24 5.25
CA ARG A 293 -12.96 13.37 4.33
C ARG A 293 -11.60 14.04 4.50
N ILE A 294 -11.08 14.13 5.74
CA ILE A 294 -9.73 14.63 6.02
C ILE A 294 -8.67 13.71 5.40
N TRP A 295 -8.79 12.40 5.61
CA TRP A 295 -7.89 11.40 5.03
C TRP A 295 -7.93 11.41 3.50
N TYR A 296 -9.13 11.48 2.91
CA TYR A 296 -9.30 11.58 1.47
C TYR A 296 -8.68 12.87 0.90
N ALA A 297 -8.84 14.00 1.59
CA ALA A 297 -8.21 15.26 1.20
C ALA A 297 -6.68 15.20 1.27
N ALA A 298 -6.11 14.54 2.29
CA ALA A 298 -4.67 14.31 2.39
C ALA A 298 -4.15 13.44 1.24
N LEU A 299 -4.81 12.31 0.96
CA LEU A 299 -4.46 11.37 -0.10
C LEU A 299 -4.48 12.03 -1.50
N THR A 300 -5.42 12.94 -1.73
CA THR A 300 -5.64 13.58 -3.05
C THR A 300 -5.05 14.97 -3.18
N GLY A 301 -4.62 15.59 -2.08
CA GLY A 301 -4.14 16.98 -2.02
C GLY A 301 -2.72 17.21 -2.54
N GLY A 302 -2.04 16.16 -3.01
CA GLY A 302 -0.69 16.24 -3.63
C GLY A 302 0.48 16.27 -2.65
N GLN A 303 0.23 16.24 -1.33
CA GLN A 303 1.28 16.12 -0.30
C GLN A 303 1.68 14.66 -0.05
N VAL A 304 0.79 13.71 -0.36
CA VAL A 304 1.06 12.27 -0.30
C VAL A 304 1.47 11.81 -1.69
N GLY A 305 2.61 11.13 -1.78
CA GLY A 305 3.12 10.55 -3.01
C GLY A 305 3.59 9.10 -2.82
N PRO A 306 4.16 8.48 -3.86
CA PRO A 306 4.41 7.05 -3.87
C PRO A 306 5.27 6.52 -2.71
N ARG A 307 6.18 7.34 -2.17
CA ARG A 307 7.13 6.96 -1.11
C ARG A 307 6.83 7.62 0.24
N THR A 308 5.64 8.20 0.41
CA THR A 308 5.27 8.81 1.68
C THR A 308 5.27 7.77 2.79
N ASP A 309 5.91 8.09 3.90
CA ASP A 309 6.01 7.30 5.12
C ASP A 309 4.93 7.71 6.14
N PHE A 310 4.90 7.08 7.31
CA PHE A 310 3.89 7.39 8.34
C PHE A 310 3.95 8.85 8.80
N ALA A 311 5.14 9.41 9.00
CA ALA A 311 5.30 10.79 9.44
C ALA A 311 4.81 11.79 8.39
N GLY A 312 5.11 11.56 7.10
CA GLY A 312 4.63 12.37 5.99
C GLY A 312 3.11 12.29 5.81
N PHE A 313 2.52 11.10 5.95
CA PHE A 313 1.06 10.95 5.89
C PHE A 313 0.35 11.60 7.09
N ALA A 314 0.94 11.50 8.29
CA ALA A 314 0.47 12.22 9.47
C ALA A 314 0.50 13.74 9.25
N ALA A 315 1.59 14.28 8.68
CA ALA A 315 1.69 15.69 8.36
C ALA A 315 0.61 16.13 7.35
N ALA A 316 0.37 15.35 6.30
CA ALA A 316 -0.64 15.65 5.29
C ALA A 316 -2.07 15.62 5.85
N THR A 317 -2.40 14.64 6.70
CA THR A 317 -3.72 14.55 7.34
C THR A 317 -3.97 15.70 8.31
N ILE A 318 -2.97 16.11 9.10
CA ILE A 318 -3.07 17.28 9.99
C ILE A 318 -3.24 18.57 9.18
N ALA A 319 -2.50 18.73 8.07
CA ALA A 319 -2.66 19.89 7.18
C ALA A 319 -4.05 19.96 6.55
N ALA A 320 -4.66 18.82 6.23
CA ALA A 320 -6.01 18.72 5.68
C ALA A 320 -7.13 18.87 6.73
N ALA A 321 -6.82 18.74 8.02
CA ALA A 321 -7.81 18.60 9.09
C ALA A 321 -8.55 19.90 9.47
N GLY A 322 -8.04 21.07 9.08
CA GLY A 322 -8.64 22.36 9.42
C GLY A 322 -8.87 22.51 10.93
N PRO A 323 -10.11 22.72 11.40
CA PRO A 323 -10.40 22.88 12.83
C PRO A 323 -10.12 21.61 13.67
N HIS A 324 -9.96 20.44 13.04
CA HIS A 324 -9.67 19.18 13.71
C HIS A 324 -8.18 18.85 13.79
N ALA A 325 -7.29 19.76 13.38
CA ALA A 325 -5.84 19.53 13.35
C ALA A 325 -5.26 19.03 14.68
N ASP A 326 -5.71 19.59 15.81
CA ASP A 326 -5.24 19.16 17.13
C ASP A 326 -5.69 17.72 17.47
N ALA A 327 -6.93 17.36 17.11
CA ALA A 327 -7.46 16.01 17.34
C ALA A 327 -6.74 14.96 16.47
N VAL A 328 -6.51 15.28 15.19
CA VAL A 328 -5.76 14.41 14.27
C VAL A 328 -4.30 14.30 14.71
N GLY A 329 -3.68 15.40 15.12
CA GLY A 329 -2.31 15.40 15.63
C GLY A 329 -2.15 14.58 16.91
N ALA A 330 -3.08 14.70 17.85
CA ALA A 330 -3.09 13.90 19.07
C ALA A 330 -3.24 12.39 18.77
N ALA A 331 -4.10 12.04 17.82
CA ALA A 331 -4.31 10.65 17.41
C ALA A 331 -3.05 10.00 16.81
N TRP A 332 -2.31 10.72 15.97
CA TRP A 332 -1.01 10.24 15.47
C TRP A 332 0.03 10.13 16.58
N ALA A 333 0.09 11.12 17.49
CA ALA A 333 1.03 11.10 18.60
C ALA A 333 0.80 9.92 19.56
N GLU A 334 -0.46 9.50 19.75
CA GLU A 334 -0.87 8.35 20.59
C GLU A 334 -0.39 7.00 20.03
N VAL A 335 -0.09 6.93 18.72
CA VAL A 335 0.51 5.74 18.09
C VAL A 335 2.01 5.91 17.84
N GLY A 336 2.62 6.96 18.40
CA GLY A 336 4.06 7.20 18.33
C GLY A 336 4.53 7.93 17.07
N VAL A 337 3.62 8.34 16.18
CA VAL A 337 3.95 9.02 14.93
C VAL A 337 3.84 10.53 15.10
N ARG A 338 4.91 11.27 14.77
CA ARG A 338 4.92 12.74 14.85
C ARG A 338 5.30 13.35 13.50
N PRO A 339 4.59 14.40 13.03
CA PRO A 339 5.01 15.15 11.85
C PRO A 339 6.43 15.69 12.02
N GLY A 340 7.28 15.50 11.02
CA GLY A 340 8.67 15.97 11.07
C GLY A 340 9.61 15.15 11.96
N ALA A 341 9.14 14.08 12.61
CA ALA A 341 10.03 13.00 13.02
C ALA A 341 10.41 12.23 11.76
N THR A 342 11.39 12.73 11.01
CA THR A 342 12.16 11.87 10.12
C THR A 342 12.90 10.89 11.01
N ASP A 343 12.46 9.64 11.06
CA ASP A 343 13.35 8.57 11.51
C ASP A 343 14.42 8.36 10.41
N PRO A 344 15.62 7.87 10.76
CA PRO A 344 16.80 7.85 9.88
C PRO A 344 16.70 6.88 8.69
N ALA A 345 15.50 6.37 8.40
CA ALA A 345 15.18 5.53 7.27
C ALA A 345 14.11 6.22 6.40
N GLY A 346 14.56 7.06 5.48
CA GLY A 346 13.73 7.46 4.33
C GLY A 346 13.03 8.81 4.44
N GLY A 347 13.80 9.90 4.35
CA GLY A 347 13.27 11.22 4.06
C GLY A 347 14.07 11.91 2.96
N VAL A 348 13.73 11.64 1.70
CA VAL A 348 13.99 12.60 0.62
C VAL A 348 12.84 13.59 0.62
N ASP A 349 13.08 14.82 1.04
CA ASP A 349 12.12 15.91 0.85
C ASP A 349 12.70 17.02 -0.03
N ALA A 350 11.86 17.49 -0.93
CA ALA A 350 12.10 18.53 -1.90
C ALA A 350 10.95 19.53 -1.82
N GLY A 351 11.18 20.75 -1.34
CA GLY A 351 10.17 21.80 -1.50
C GLY A 351 10.39 23.17 -0.87
N ALA A 352 11.01 24.07 -1.64
CA ALA A 352 10.69 25.51 -1.79
C ALA A 352 10.75 26.46 -0.57
N GLY A 353 11.79 27.30 -0.57
CA GLY A 353 11.84 28.56 0.17
C GLY A 353 11.43 29.78 -0.67
N ALA A 354 10.93 30.81 0.01
CA ALA A 354 11.21 32.21 -0.31
C ALA A 354 11.00 33.08 0.93
N GLY A 355 12.10 33.45 1.57
CA GLY A 355 12.11 34.30 2.77
C GLY A 355 13.50 34.44 3.41
N SER A 356 14.53 34.72 2.60
CA SER A 356 15.80 35.47 2.89
C SER A 356 16.51 35.29 4.26
N SER A 357 17.82 35.08 4.38
CA SER A 357 18.95 34.81 3.47
C SER A 357 20.22 34.62 4.33
N SER A 358 21.06 33.61 4.03
CA SER A 358 22.54 33.71 3.84
C SER A 358 23.27 32.34 3.79
N GLY A 359 23.48 31.81 2.56
CA GLY A 359 24.57 30.90 2.07
C GLY A 359 24.64 29.43 2.55
N GLY A 360 24.81 28.35 1.74
CA GLY A 360 24.90 28.10 0.29
C GLY A 360 25.52 26.71 -0.03
N GLY A 361 24.86 25.84 -0.83
CA GLY A 361 25.45 24.72 -1.62
C GLY A 361 25.13 23.24 -1.23
N PRO A 362 24.97 22.27 -2.18
CA PRO A 362 24.80 20.84 -1.90
C PRO A 362 26.10 20.19 -1.37
N ALA A 363 26.00 19.10 -0.61
CA ALA A 363 27.16 18.41 -0.03
C ALA A 363 28.01 17.73 -1.12
N THR A 364 28.97 18.48 -1.66
CA THR A 364 29.99 17.96 -2.57
C THR A 364 30.97 17.10 -1.77
N GLY A 365 31.03 15.80 -2.05
CA GLY A 365 32.12 14.94 -1.59
C GLY A 365 31.75 13.69 -0.80
N VAL A 366 30.57 13.09 -0.91
CA VAL A 366 30.30 11.75 -0.33
C VAL A 366 30.23 10.71 -1.44
N VAL A 367 30.78 9.51 -1.20
CA VAL A 367 30.58 8.33 -2.07
C VAL A 367 29.84 7.26 -1.29
N ARG A 368 28.64 6.86 -1.76
CA ARG A 368 27.83 5.80 -1.15
C ARG A 368 27.64 4.65 -2.13
N VAL A 369 27.69 3.43 -1.60
CA VAL A 369 27.49 2.20 -2.35
C VAL A 369 26.53 1.32 -1.57
N ARG A 370 25.47 0.86 -2.22
CA ARG A 370 24.60 -0.21 -1.75
C ARG A 370 24.59 -1.35 -2.76
N ARG A 371 24.97 -2.55 -2.33
CA ARG A 371 24.89 -3.78 -3.12
C ARG A 371 23.70 -4.61 -2.65
N THR A 372 22.89 -5.09 -3.59
CA THR A 372 21.77 -6.01 -3.36
C THR A 372 21.83 -7.18 -4.34
N GLY A 373 21.11 -8.28 -4.06
CA GLY A 373 21.08 -9.47 -4.93
C GLY A 373 22.15 -10.53 -4.60
N GLY A 374 22.59 -11.28 -5.62
CA GLY A 374 23.46 -12.46 -5.47
C GLY A 374 22.71 -13.72 -5.01
N PHE A 375 23.30 -14.90 -5.20
CA PHE A 375 22.68 -16.21 -4.90
C PHE A 375 22.17 -16.36 -3.45
N ALA A 376 22.75 -15.63 -2.50
CA ALA A 376 22.35 -15.64 -1.09
C ALA A 376 21.40 -14.48 -0.69
N GLY A 377 21.07 -13.57 -1.62
CA GLY A 377 20.20 -12.42 -1.36
C GLY A 377 20.73 -11.39 -0.35
N LEU A 378 22.05 -11.37 -0.10
CA LEU A 378 22.66 -10.54 0.93
C LEU A 378 22.84 -9.09 0.45
N SER A 379 22.44 -8.13 1.29
CA SER A 379 22.71 -6.71 1.07
C SER A 379 23.94 -6.22 1.85
N ALA A 380 24.64 -5.24 1.28
CA ALA A 380 25.73 -4.52 1.95
C ALA A 380 25.66 -3.04 1.56
N GLU A 381 25.82 -2.13 2.52
CA GLU A 381 25.76 -0.69 2.30
C GLU A 381 26.80 0.03 3.15
N ALA A 382 27.49 0.99 2.55
CA ALA A 382 28.43 1.88 3.23
C ALA A 382 28.57 3.21 2.47
N ASP A 383 29.05 4.23 3.16
CA ASP A 383 29.49 5.48 2.54
C ASP A 383 30.83 5.96 3.10
N VAL A 384 31.50 6.81 2.32
CA VAL A 384 32.75 7.46 2.67
C VAL A 384 32.64 8.94 2.35
N ASP A 385 32.80 9.77 3.38
CA ASP A 385 32.98 11.21 3.23
C ASP A 385 34.39 11.50 2.68
N LEU A 386 34.46 11.99 1.44
CA LEU A 386 35.69 12.40 0.78
C LEU A 386 36.29 13.66 1.41
N ALA A 387 35.70 14.30 2.41
CA ALA A 387 36.33 15.34 3.22
C ALA A 387 37.01 14.80 4.49
N SER A 388 36.84 13.51 4.80
CA SER A 388 37.41 12.88 6.00
C SER A 388 38.89 12.50 5.86
N ASP A 389 39.50 12.14 6.99
CA ASP A 389 40.86 11.59 7.07
C ASP A 389 40.92 10.07 6.82
N ASP A 390 39.87 9.47 6.25
CA ASP A 390 39.83 8.04 5.95
C ASP A 390 40.93 7.66 4.92
N PRO A 391 41.73 6.61 5.17
CA PRO A 391 42.87 6.25 4.32
C PRO A 391 42.48 5.89 2.87
N ARG A 392 41.20 5.60 2.60
CA ARG A 392 40.65 5.29 1.28
C ARG A 392 40.35 6.55 0.45
N VAL A 393 40.19 7.70 1.10
CA VAL A 393 39.76 8.98 0.48
C VAL A 393 40.64 9.44 -0.67
N PRO A 394 41.99 9.38 -0.61
CA PRO A 394 42.84 9.80 -1.73
C PRO A 394 42.55 9.02 -3.02
N GLU A 395 42.31 7.72 -2.91
CA GLU A 395 42.01 6.85 -4.05
C GLU A 395 40.56 7.08 -4.54
N LEU A 396 39.60 7.14 -3.61
CA LEU A 396 38.20 7.40 -3.94
C LEU A 396 37.99 8.75 -4.64
N ARG A 397 38.70 9.82 -4.24
CA ARG A 397 38.66 11.11 -4.97
C ARG A 397 39.16 10.98 -6.41
N GLY A 398 40.20 10.18 -6.62
CA GLY A 398 40.77 9.92 -7.95
C GLY A 398 39.85 9.12 -8.86
N ILE A 399 39.07 8.20 -8.29
CA ILE A 399 38.07 7.40 -9.03
C ILE A 399 36.79 8.20 -9.27
N ALA A 400 36.28 8.89 -8.24
CA ALA A 400 35.08 9.72 -8.32
C ALA A 400 35.19 10.81 -9.41
N GLY A 401 36.39 11.35 -9.65
CA GLY A 401 36.62 12.35 -10.69
C GLY A 401 36.62 11.83 -12.14
N ARG A 402 36.50 10.51 -12.36
CA ARG A 402 36.60 9.91 -13.71
C ARG A 402 35.53 8.87 -14.04
N VAL A 403 34.70 8.48 -13.08
CA VAL A 403 33.58 7.56 -13.33
C VAL A 403 32.42 8.31 -14.00
N ASP A 404 31.76 7.64 -14.95
CA ASP A 404 30.54 8.13 -15.60
C ASP A 404 29.39 7.17 -15.26
N LEU A 405 28.64 7.55 -14.23
CA LEU A 405 27.54 6.74 -13.70
C LEU A 405 26.37 6.62 -14.69
N ALA A 406 26.12 7.66 -15.48
CA ALA A 406 25.06 7.64 -16.49
C ALA A 406 25.39 6.65 -17.62
N GLN A 407 26.65 6.60 -18.06
CA GLN A 407 27.10 5.63 -19.05
C GLN A 407 27.07 4.19 -18.50
N ALA A 408 27.43 3.99 -17.23
CA ALA A 408 27.37 2.66 -16.60
C ALA A 408 25.94 2.16 -16.44
N ALA A 409 25.01 3.03 -16.03
CA ALA A 409 23.58 2.73 -15.98
C ALA A 409 23.03 2.35 -17.36
N ALA A 410 23.38 3.11 -18.41
CA ALA A 410 22.92 2.85 -19.77
C ALA A 410 23.41 1.52 -20.36
N ARG A 411 24.49 0.95 -19.83
CA ARG A 411 25.04 -0.35 -20.23
C ARG A 411 24.56 -1.51 -19.35
N SER A 412 23.80 -1.23 -18.30
CA SER A 412 23.32 -2.24 -17.38
C SER A 412 22.20 -3.07 -18.03
N PRO A 413 22.35 -4.39 -18.14
CA PRO A 413 21.25 -5.26 -18.58
C PRO A 413 20.15 -5.31 -17.51
N GLU A 414 18.95 -5.74 -17.91
CA GLU A 414 17.84 -6.00 -16.98
C GLU A 414 18.29 -6.85 -15.78
N PRO A 415 17.89 -6.49 -14.54
CA PRO A 415 18.24 -7.26 -13.34
C PRO A 415 17.82 -8.72 -13.46
N GLN A 416 18.73 -9.63 -13.12
CA GLN A 416 18.48 -11.08 -13.15
C GLN A 416 18.51 -11.66 -11.73
N PRO A 417 17.71 -12.72 -11.45
CA PRO A 417 17.86 -13.49 -10.24
C PRO A 417 19.31 -13.99 -10.12
N ASP A 418 19.88 -13.97 -8.91
CA ASP A 418 21.23 -14.43 -8.56
C ASP A 418 22.43 -13.50 -8.88
N ARG A 419 22.20 -12.27 -9.38
CA ARG A 419 23.27 -11.30 -9.68
C ARG A 419 23.25 -10.10 -8.73
N TYR A 420 24.41 -9.48 -8.52
CA TYR A 420 24.48 -8.27 -7.73
C TYR A 420 24.02 -7.04 -8.55
N VAL A 421 23.33 -6.14 -7.87
CA VAL A 421 22.93 -4.82 -8.36
C VAL A 421 23.46 -3.78 -7.39
N TYR A 422 24.02 -2.69 -7.91
CA TYR A 422 24.68 -1.64 -7.14
C TYR A 422 23.96 -0.31 -7.30
N ASP A 423 23.47 0.25 -6.21
CA ASP A 423 23.05 1.65 -6.15
C ASP A 423 24.27 2.48 -5.74
N LEU A 424 24.72 3.34 -6.65
CA LEU A 424 25.92 4.17 -6.49
C LEU A 424 25.52 5.64 -6.39
N ASP A 425 26.06 6.33 -5.40
CA ASP A 425 26.06 7.80 -5.29
C ASP A 425 27.51 8.26 -5.24
N VAL A 426 27.95 9.00 -6.25
CA VAL A 426 29.30 9.56 -6.34
C VAL A 426 29.18 11.07 -6.36
N CYS A 427 29.41 11.71 -5.21
CA CYS A 427 29.36 13.16 -5.03
C CYS A 427 28.02 13.79 -5.47
N GLY A 428 26.90 13.07 -5.32
CA GLY A 428 25.56 13.52 -5.70
C GLY A 428 25.10 13.04 -7.07
N GLU A 429 25.94 12.38 -7.86
CA GLU A 429 25.51 11.66 -9.06
C GLU A 429 25.06 10.26 -8.67
N CYS A 430 23.81 9.89 -8.99
CA CYS A 430 23.22 8.61 -8.60
C CYS A 430 22.92 7.71 -9.81
N ALA A 431 23.25 6.42 -9.72
CA ALA A 431 22.89 5.42 -10.71
C ALA A 431 22.72 4.03 -10.10
N GLN A 432 21.80 3.25 -10.68
CA GLN A 432 21.74 1.81 -10.46
C GLN A 432 22.51 1.11 -11.58
N VAL A 433 23.48 0.27 -11.20
CA VAL A 433 24.37 -0.42 -12.13
C VAL A 433 24.35 -1.92 -11.82
N GLY A 434 24.08 -2.74 -12.82
CA GLY A 434 24.21 -4.19 -12.68
C GLY A 434 25.68 -4.60 -12.61
N GLU A 435 26.00 -5.68 -11.89
CA GLU A 435 27.37 -6.17 -11.71
C GLU A 435 28.17 -6.29 -13.03
N GLN A 436 27.52 -6.64 -14.14
CA GLN A 436 28.18 -6.81 -15.44
C GLN A 436 28.53 -5.49 -16.15
N ALA A 437 27.99 -4.38 -15.67
CA ALA A 437 28.22 -3.04 -16.21
C ALA A 437 29.17 -2.22 -15.33
N LEU A 438 29.69 -2.78 -14.23
CA LEU A 438 30.77 -2.16 -13.49
C LEU A 438 32.03 -2.10 -14.36
N THR A 439 32.59 -0.91 -14.50
CA THR A 439 33.94 -0.74 -15.05
C THR A 439 34.96 -1.03 -13.96
N ALA A 440 36.23 -1.26 -14.32
CA ALA A 440 37.28 -1.48 -13.33
C ALA A 440 37.36 -0.38 -12.26
N ASP A 441 37.05 0.87 -12.62
CA ASP A 441 36.98 2.00 -11.69
C ASP A 441 35.76 1.90 -10.76
N LEU A 442 34.59 1.48 -11.27
CA LEU A 442 33.39 1.29 -10.44
C LEU A 442 33.51 0.08 -9.53
N GLU A 443 34.09 -1.03 -10.01
CA GLU A 443 34.42 -2.19 -9.17
C GLU A 443 35.34 -1.79 -8.03
N ARG A 444 36.40 -1.02 -8.34
CA ARG A 444 37.33 -0.55 -7.32
C ARG A 444 36.71 0.42 -6.33
N LEU A 445 35.82 1.30 -6.79
CA LEU A 445 35.05 2.19 -5.93
C LEU A 445 34.16 1.40 -4.98
N VAL A 446 33.43 0.40 -5.48
CA VAL A 446 32.58 -0.50 -4.70
C VAL A 446 33.38 -1.25 -3.65
N GLU A 447 34.53 -1.81 -4.02
CA GLU A 447 35.43 -2.52 -3.09
C GLU A 447 35.93 -1.62 -1.96
N LEU A 448 36.36 -0.40 -2.29
CA LEU A 448 36.86 0.56 -1.32
C LEU A 448 35.77 0.98 -0.34
N VAL A 449 34.55 1.23 -0.82
CA VAL A 449 33.45 1.70 0.03
C VAL A 449 32.90 0.58 0.91
N LEU A 450 32.66 -0.61 0.34
CA LEU A 450 32.11 -1.77 1.05
C LEU A 450 33.16 -2.59 1.83
N ASP A 451 34.45 -2.22 1.75
CA ASP A 451 35.59 -2.89 2.38
C ASP A 451 35.65 -4.40 2.09
N LEU A 452 35.42 -4.78 0.82
CA LEU A 452 35.28 -6.18 0.43
C LEU A 452 36.59 -6.98 0.46
N GLY A 453 37.74 -6.31 0.60
CA GLY A 453 39.07 -6.90 0.75
C GLY A 453 39.55 -7.76 -0.44
N HIS A 454 40.84 -7.70 -0.78
CA HIS A 454 41.45 -8.74 -1.59
C HIS A 454 41.46 -10.06 -0.80
N ARG A 455 40.47 -10.93 -1.05
CA ARG A 455 40.50 -12.32 -0.61
C ARG A 455 40.94 -13.25 -1.73
#